data_AF-A0A9P0EPG8-F1
#
_entry.id   AF-A0A9P0EPG8-F1
#
_cell.length_a   1.000
_cell.length_b   1.000
_cell.length_c   1.000
_cell.angle_alpha   90.00
_cell.angle_beta   90.00
_cell.angle_gamma   90.00
#
_symmetry.space_group_name_H-M   'P 1'
#
loop_
_entity.id
_entity.type
_entity.pdbx_description
1 polymer ?
#
loop_
_entity_poly.entity_id
_entity_poly.type
_entity_poly.pdbx_seq_one_letter_code
_entity_poly.pdbx_strand_id
1 'polypeptide(L)'
;MNMEISDLAEPLTAAVEPSAPVIDDQWATTPGPMPPLFPEQSLATQISKSLDKDESSSYQLLGISSEADPWLLRHCKYDHHGTRQFMKVHFRNAGGVPTIDKVPSHFLISDSSIYSAARAETRVAGHDDPRAELMCHVPIEYGQRLFRLFMVHVFPTLPVLSRTDLGLGPENSIPERSILDKIPTHLLAAIYGSALPFASEEDHLFTFVLFEKPSESEIWQIVYKLIMEEIYTPRLSVMQAAILYLHKTQKDDQSYAVADTPFTWSFMGCVVGLAHSLGLQLECGMMGLPAWEKRLRRRLWWALYIEDKFLSLLLGKPPYLRSSEWDVLELSDDDFVITPQPLVPVADLKLPFRDMARLAVIAEAVQEKL
;
A
#
# COMPACT_ATOMS: atom_id res chain seq x y z
N MET A 1 -15.23 -42.38 -74.75
CA MET A 1 -16.48 -42.88 -74.14
C MET A 1 -16.51 -42.35 -72.71
N ASN A 2 -17.24 -41.33 -72.30
CA ASN A 2 -18.26 -40.43 -72.87
C ASN A 2 -18.03 -39.06 -72.14
N MET A 3 -18.02 -37.90 -72.82
CA MET A 3 -19.20 -37.07 -73.14
C MET A 3 -19.91 -36.63 -71.83
N GLU A 4 -20.13 -35.35 -71.49
CA GLU A 4 -20.45 -34.11 -72.22
C GLU A 4 -19.93 -32.92 -71.34
N ILE A 5 -19.80 -31.66 -71.77
CA ILE A 5 -20.82 -30.76 -72.32
C ILE A 5 -20.10 -29.63 -73.09
N SER A 6 -20.49 -29.43 -74.35
CA SER A 6 -20.26 -28.21 -75.15
C SER A 6 -21.20 -27.09 -74.63
N ASP A 7 -20.95 -25.81 -74.79
CA ASP A 7 -20.83 -25.11 -76.07
C ASP A 7 -20.75 -23.59 -75.82
N LEU A 8 -20.39 -22.88 -76.89
CA LEU A 8 -20.68 -21.47 -77.21
C LEU A 8 -19.70 -20.37 -76.76
N ALA A 9 -18.96 -19.92 -77.77
CA ALA A 9 -18.24 -18.66 -77.89
C ALA A 9 -19.17 -17.43 -77.94
N GLU A 10 -18.71 -16.27 -77.43
CA GLU A 10 -18.64 -14.96 -78.12
C GLU A 10 -18.25 -13.80 -77.14
N PRO A 11 -17.91 -12.58 -77.62
CA PRO A 11 -16.71 -11.86 -77.17
C PRO A 11 -16.92 -10.79 -76.07
N LEU A 12 -15.77 -10.31 -75.58
CA LEU A 12 -15.57 -9.20 -74.65
C LEU A 12 -16.47 -7.99 -74.94
N THR A 13 -17.50 -7.79 -74.11
CA THR A 13 -18.23 -6.53 -73.98
C THR A 13 -17.58 -5.69 -72.89
N ALA A 14 -17.26 -4.43 -73.23
CA ALA A 14 -16.68 -3.47 -72.32
C ALA A 14 -17.57 -3.28 -71.07
N ALA A 15 -17.01 -3.55 -69.89
CA ALA A 15 -17.67 -3.26 -68.63
C ALA A 15 -17.79 -1.73 -68.46
N VAL A 16 -19.03 -1.27 -68.34
CA VAL A 16 -19.38 0.10 -67.94
C VAL A 16 -18.89 0.32 -66.50
N GLU A 17 -18.03 1.31 -66.29
CA GLU A 17 -17.67 1.77 -64.95
C GLU A 17 -18.92 2.25 -64.20
N PRO A 18 -19.16 1.81 -62.95
CA PRO A 18 -20.27 2.33 -62.17
C PRO A 18 -19.99 3.79 -61.78
N SER A 19 -20.86 4.69 -62.24
CA SER A 19 -20.87 6.10 -61.83
C SER A 19 -20.98 6.23 -60.31
N ALA A 20 -20.08 7.00 -59.71
CA ALA A 20 -20.08 7.32 -58.28
C ALA A 20 -21.44 7.92 -57.84
N PRO A 21 -21.95 7.58 -56.65
CA PRO A 21 -23.21 8.14 -56.17
C PRO A 21 -23.03 9.64 -55.89
N VAL A 22 -23.99 10.44 -56.38
CA VAL A 22 -24.14 11.85 -56.01
C VAL A 22 -24.58 11.89 -54.55
N ILE A 23 -23.73 12.42 -53.68
CA ILE A 23 -24.07 12.69 -52.28
C ILE A 23 -24.94 13.95 -52.28
N ASP A 24 -26.22 13.77 -51.96
CA ASP A 24 -27.16 14.87 -51.74
C ASP A 24 -26.91 15.44 -50.34
N ASP A 25 -26.35 16.65 -50.27
CA ASP A 25 -26.01 17.38 -49.03
C ASP A 25 -27.28 17.91 -48.30
N GLN A 26 -28.27 17.06 -48.04
CA GLN A 26 -29.54 17.45 -47.40
C GLN A 26 -29.79 16.84 -46.02
N TRP A 27 -28.73 16.58 -45.24
CA TRP A 27 -28.84 16.44 -43.79
C TRP A 27 -27.85 17.34 -43.06
N ALA A 28 -28.07 18.64 -43.14
CA ALA A 28 -27.40 19.63 -42.30
C ALA A 28 -28.41 20.35 -41.38
N THR A 29 -29.10 19.61 -40.52
CA THR A 29 -29.46 20.19 -39.22
C THR A 29 -28.22 20.09 -38.35
N THR A 30 -27.44 21.17 -38.29
CA THR A 30 -26.43 21.36 -37.25
C THR A 30 -27.09 21.03 -35.90
N PRO A 31 -26.56 20.08 -35.11
CA PRO A 31 -27.04 19.89 -33.75
C PRO A 31 -26.91 21.24 -33.05
N GLY A 32 -28.03 21.78 -32.54
CA GLY A 32 -27.97 22.93 -31.66
C GLY A 32 -27.02 22.63 -30.49
N PRO A 33 -26.38 23.65 -29.89
CA PRO A 33 -25.46 23.43 -28.79
C PRO A 33 -26.16 22.59 -27.72
N MET A 34 -25.69 21.35 -27.54
CA MET A 34 -26.16 20.52 -26.44
C MET A 34 -25.87 21.28 -25.15
N PRO A 35 -26.87 21.51 -24.28
CA PRO A 35 -26.57 21.95 -22.93
C PRO A 35 -25.58 20.93 -22.35
N PRO A 36 -24.56 21.37 -21.60
CA PRO A 36 -23.56 20.45 -21.09
C PRO A 36 -24.28 19.35 -20.30
N LEU A 37 -24.18 18.10 -20.79
CA LEU A 37 -24.77 16.91 -20.17
C LEU A 37 -24.35 16.77 -18.71
N PHE A 38 -23.21 17.37 -18.37
CA PHE A 38 -22.66 17.46 -17.05
C PHE A 38 -22.64 18.94 -16.64
N PRO A 39 -23.37 19.35 -15.58
CA PRO A 39 -23.24 20.71 -15.07
C PRO A 39 -21.77 21.01 -14.74
N GLU A 40 -21.37 22.27 -14.91
CA GLU A 40 -20.02 22.76 -14.57
C GLU A 40 -19.54 22.17 -13.24
N GLN A 41 -18.30 21.65 -13.27
CA GLN A 41 -17.65 21.05 -12.13
C GLN A 41 -17.75 22.00 -10.94
N SER A 42 -18.46 21.61 -9.88
CA SER A 42 -18.16 22.22 -8.60
C SER A 42 -16.74 21.78 -8.26
N LEU A 43 -15.83 22.74 -8.14
CA LEU A 43 -14.62 22.59 -7.33
C LEU A 43 -15.06 22.42 -5.87
N ALA A 44 -15.75 21.33 -5.56
CA ALA A 44 -15.97 20.93 -4.20
C ALA A 44 -14.60 20.47 -3.69
N THR A 45 -13.90 21.36 -2.98
CA THR A 45 -12.78 21.00 -2.13
C THR A 45 -13.24 19.86 -1.22
N GLN A 46 -12.86 18.63 -1.56
CA GLN A 46 -13.23 17.45 -0.80
C GLN A 46 -12.68 17.59 0.62
N ILE A 47 -13.50 17.30 1.63
CA ILE A 47 -13.06 17.29 3.01
C ILE A 47 -12.11 16.10 3.18
N SER A 48 -10.91 16.36 3.71
CA SER A 48 -9.93 15.33 3.98
C SER A 48 -10.51 14.27 4.93
N LYS A 49 -10.61 13.02 4.48
CA LYS A 49 -11.05 11.87 5.30
C LYS A 49 -10.07 10.74 5.12
N SER A 50 -9.66 10.12 6.23
CA SER A 50 -8.77 8.97 6.21
C SER A 50 -9.45 7.75 5.59
N LEU A 51 -8.72 6.98 4.79
CA LEU A 51 -9.17 5.66 4.32
C LEU A 51 -8.98 4.59 5.40
N ASP A 52 -7.93 4.73 6.21
CA ASP A 52 -7.48 3.69 7.13
C ASP A 52 -8.21 3.68 8.49
N LYS A 53 -8.82 4.81 8.89
CA LYS A 53 -9.51 4.96 10.18
C LYS A 53 -10.91 4.33 10.24
N ASP A 54 -11.50 3.99 9.11
CA ASP A 54 -12.81 3.37 9.09
C ASP A 54 -12.70 1.86 9.29
N GLU A 55 -12.83 1.41 10.55
CA GLU A 55 -12.65 -0.01 10.87
C GLU A 55 -13.75 -0.92 10.32
N SER A 56 -14.91 -0.35 10.02
CA SER A 56 -16.07 -1.09 9.50
C SER A 56 -15.92 -1.48 8.04
N SER A 57 -15.10 -0.74 7.30
CA SER A 57 -14.96 -0.87 5.85
C SER A 57 -13.55 -1.32 5.48
N SER A 58 -13.44 -2.10 4.41
CA SER A 58 -12.18 -2.35 3.71
C SER A 58 -12.09 -1.43 2.49
N TYR A 59 -10.87 -1.12 2.07
CA TYR A 59 -10.64 -0.35 0.85
C TYR A 59 -9.59 -1.00 -0.05
N GLN A 60 -9.75 -0.82 -1.36
CA GLN A 60 -8.82 -1.30 -2.37
C GLN A 60 -8.74 -0.32 -3.54
N LEU A 61 -7.55 -0.11 -4.09
CA LEU A 61 -7.37 0.74 -5.27
C LEU A 61 -8.05 0.12 -6.51
N LEU A 62 -8.76 0.95 -7.27
CA LEU A 62 -9.27 0.59 -8.58
C LEU A 62 -8.22 0.87 -9.66
N GLY A 63 -7.77 -0.18 -10.34
CA GLY A 63 -6.89 -0.08 -11.49
C GLY A 63 -7.60 0.47 -12.74
N ILE A 64 -6.81 0.93 -13.71
CA ILE A 64 -7.29 1.47 -14.99
C ILE A 64 -8.13 0.48 -15.81
N SER A 65 -7.84 -0.82 -15.67
CA SER A 65 -8.53 -1.91 -16.37
C SER A 65 -9.55 -2.62 -15.46
N SER A 66 -9.89 -2.01 -14.32
CA SER A 66 -10.90 -2.58 -13.43
C SER A 66 -12.30 -2.48 -14.04
N GLU A 67 -13.27 -3.16 -13.42
CA GLU A 67 -14.68 -3.13 -13.83
C GLU A 67 -15.30 -1.72 -13.81
N ALA A 68 -14.70 -0.78 -13.08
CA ALA A 68 -15.13 0.60 -12.97
C ALA A 68 -14.01 1.54 -13.41
N ASP A 69 -14.08 2.02 -14.66
CA ASP A 69 -13.08 2.91 -15.25
C ASP A 69 -12.91 4.21 -14.44
N PRO A 70 -11.73 4.48 -13.86
CA PRO A 70 -11.45 5.71 -13.12
C PRO A 70 -11.69 7.00 -13.93
N TRP A 71 -11.53 6.97 -15.26
CA TRP A 71 -11.79 8.11 -16.14
C TRP A 71 -13.27 8.43 -16.29
N LEU A 72 -14.14 7.42 -16.18
CA LEU A 72 -15.59 7.63 -16.15
C LEU A 72 -16.05 8.03 -14.75
N LEU A 73 -15.49 7.40 -13.71
CA LEU A 73 -15.81 7.69 -12.32
C LEU A 73 -15.57 9.17 -11.96
N ARG A 74 -14.54 9.82 -12.51
CA ARG A 74 -14.28 11.25 -12.25
C ARG A 74 -15.44 12.19 -12.63
N HIS A 75 -16.33 11.76 -13.53
CA HIS A 75 -17.50 12.54 -13.97
C HIS A 75 -18.73 12.29 -13.08
N CYS A 76 -18.63 11.38 -12.12
CA CYS A 76 -19.69 11.15 -11.14
C CYS A 76 -19.79 12.30 -10.13
N LYS A 77 -21.00 12.53 -9.64
CA LYS A 77 -21.24 13.35 -8.45
C LYS A 77 -20.88 12.56 -7.20
N TYR A 78 -20.06 13.15 -6.34
CA TYR A 78 -19.64 12.63 -5.05
C TYR A 78 -20.16 13.52 -3.92
N ASP A 79 -20.24 12.97 -2.71
CA ASP A 79 -20.52 13.75 -1.52
C ASP A 79 -19.33 14.66 -1.11
N HIS A 80 -19.50 15.44 -0.04
CA HIS A 80 -18.47 16.34 0.49
C HIS A 80 -17.19 15.61 0.92
N HIS A 81 -17.30 14.32 1.24
CA HIS A 81 -16.13 13.53 1.57
C HIS A 81 -15.45 13.06 0.28
N GLY A 82 -16.15 12.82 -0.82
CA GLY A 82 -15.62 12.17 -2.03
C GLY A 82 -16.11 10.74 -2.19
N THR A 83 -17.16 10.34 -1.48
CA THR A 83 -17.75 9.00 -1.53
C THR A 83 -19.05 9.00 -2.35
N ARG A 84 -19.30 7.90 -3.05
CA ARG A 84 -20.52 7.63 -3.81
C ARG A 84 -20.93 6.18 -3.61
N GLN A 85 -22.18 5.96 -3.24
CA GLN A 85 -22.73 4.63 -3.10
C GLN A 85 -23.36 4.15 -4.41
N PHE A 86 -23.07 2.90 -4.78
CA PHE A 86 -23.76 2.17 -5.82
C PHE A 86 -24.11 0.77 -5.29
N MET A 87 -25.35 0.58 -4.84
CA MET A 87 -25.81 -0.66 -4.20
C MET A 87 -24.96 -1.03 -2.97
N LYS A 88 -24.28 -2.19 -3.01
CA LYS A 88 -23.41 -2.71 -1.93
C LYS A 88 -21.96 -2.25 -2.04
N VAL A 89 -21.62 -1.50 -3.08
CA VAL A 89 -20.26 -1.07 -3.40
C VAL A 89 -20.20 0.45 -3.28
N HIS A 90 -19.20 0.95 -2.57
CA HIS A 90 -18.98 2.38 -2.43
C HIS A 90 -17.69 2.76 -3.16
N PHE A 91 -17.76 3.82 -3.96
CA PHE A 91 -16.62 4.39 -4.65
C PHE A 91 -16.14 5.61 -3.88
N ARG A 92 -14.84 5.68 -3.64
CA ARG A 92 -14.18 6.81 -3.02
C ARG A 92 -13.25 7.46 -4.02
N ASN A 93 -13.64 8.64 -4.50
CA ASN A 93 -12.72 9.53 -5.20
C ASN A 93 -11.79 10.15 -4.17
N ALA A 94 -10.54 9.70 -4.17
CA ALA A 94 -9.52 10.21 -3.28
C ALA A 94 -8.80 11.43 -3.86
N GLY A 95 -9.01 11.81 -5.14
CA GLY A 95 -8.37 12.96 -5.77
C GLY A 95 -7.79 12.64 -7.15
N GLY A 96 -7.10 13.61 -7.75
CA GLY A 96 -6.54 13.54 -9.11
C GLY A 96 -7.20 14.46 -10.13
N VAL A 97 -8.08 15.35 -9.72
CA VAL A 97 -8.76 16.32 -10.60
C VAL A 97 -8.29 17.72 -10.17
N PRO A 98 -7.45 18.43 -10.97
CA PRO A 98 -7.70 18.71 -12.38
C PRO A 98 -6.48 18.55 -13.30
N THR A 99 -5.57 17.60 -13.07
CA THR A 99 -4.52 17.30 -14.07
C THR A 99 -5.09 16.34 -15.11
N ILE A 100 -5.42 16.85 -16.30
CA ILE A 100 -6.02 16.08 -17.41
C ILE A 100 -5.22 14.82 -17.74
N ASP A 101 -3.91 14.84 -17.49
CA ASP A 101 -2.98 13.79 -17.90
C ASP A 101 -2.73 12.69 -16.87
N LYS A 102 -3.28 12.80 -15.65
CA LYS A 102 -3.11 11.79 -14.59
C LYS A 102 -4.39 10.99 -14.36
N VAL A 103 -4.22 9.68 -14.16
CA VAL A 103 -5.32 8.77 -13.81
C VAL A 103 -5.92 9.18 -12.46
N PRO A 104 -7.23 9.45 -12.38
CA PRO A 104 -7.90 9.77 -11.12
C PRO A 104 -7.81 8.63 -10.11
N SER A 105 -7.49 8.93 -8.85
CA SER A 105 -7.34 7.92 -7.80
C SER A 105 -8.69 7.57 -7.18
N HIS A 106 -9.19 6.38 -7.50
CA HIS A 106 -10.44 5.85 -6.96
C HIS A 106 -10.20 4.58 -6.16
N PHE A 107 -10.88 4.49 -5.02
CA PHE A 107 -10.87 3.32 -4.15
C PHE A 107 -12.25 2.69 -4.11
N LEU A 108 -12.28 1.38 -4.17
CA LEU A 108 -13.43 0.58 -3.79
C LEU A 108 -13.49 0.55 -2.26
N ILE A 109 -14.66 0.80 -1.70
CA ILE A 109 -14.96 0.66 -0.28
C ILE A 109 -16.08 -0.36 -0.15
N SER A 110 -15.83 -1.36 0.68
CA SER A 110 -16.74 -2.48 0.93
C SER A 110 -16.87 -2.69 2.43
N ASP A 111 -18.01 -3.23 2.87
CA ASP A 111 -18.17 -3.64 4.26
C ASP A 111 -17.21 -4.80 4.58
N SER A 112 -16.43 -4.67 5.65
CA SER A 112 -15.44 -5.67 6.05
C SER A 112 -16.06 -7.04 6.35
N SER A 113 -17.33 -7.08 6.78
CA SER A 113 -18.05 -8.33 7.08
C SER A 113 -18.21 -9.25 5.87
N ILE A 114 -18.20 -8.70 4.65
CA ILE A 114 -18.30 -9.45 3.40
C ILE A 114 -17.13 -10.43 3.25
N TYR A 115 -15.96 -10.07 3.77
CA TYR A 115 -14.74 -10.86 3.67
C TYR A 115 -14.52 -11.81 4.85
N SER A 116 -15.45 -11.87 5.82
CA SER A 116 -15.31 -12.70 7.02
C SER A 116 -15.10 -14.19 6.71
N ALA A 117 -15.83 -14.74 5.73
CA ALA A 117 -15.67 -16.12 5.29
C ALA A 117 -14.29 -16.36 4.66
N ALA A 118 -13.81 -15.43 3.82
CA ALA A 118 -12.52 -15.53 3.15
C ALA A 118 -11.35 -15.40 4.16
N ARG A 119 -11.46 -14.49 5.13
CA ARG A 119 -10.52 -14.37 6.26
C ARG A 119 -10.42 -15.68 7.05
N ALA A 120 -11.53 -16.39 7.26
CA ALA A 120 -11.54 -17.66 7.96
C ALA A 120 -10.78 -18.78 7.23
N GLU A 121 -10.54 -18.68 5.92
CA GLU A 121 -9.81 -19.69 5.14
C GLU A 121 -8.31 -19.73 5.47
N THR A 122 -7.73 -18.58 5.81
CA THR A 122 -6.30 -18.45 6.19
C THR A 122 -6.09 -18.43 7.69
N ARG A 123 -7.17 -18.33 8.47
CA ARG A 123 -7.11 -18.34 9.92
C ARG A 123 -6.57 -19.67 10.42
N VAL A 124 -5.46 -19.60 11.16
CA VAL A 124 -4.83 -20.78 11.75
C VAL A 124 -5.56 -21.15 13.05
N ALA A 125 -5.92 -22.43 13.20
CA ALA A 125 -6.60 -22.93 14.40
C ALA A 125 -5.74 -22.75 15.67
N GLY A 126 -6.39 -22.49 16.81
CA GLY A 126 -5.75 -22.36 18.12
C GLY A 126 -5.32 -20.94 18.50
N HIS A 127 -5.71 -19.92 17.72
CA HIS A 127 -5.32 -18.52 17.91
C HIS A 127 -6.56 -17.62 18.11
N ASP A 128 -7.43 -18.00 19.05
CA ASP A 128 -8.74 -17.35 19.23
C ASP A 128 -8.61 -15.92 19.76
N ASP A 129 -7.62 -15.66 20.62
CA ASP A 129 -7.29 -14.32 21.12
C ASP A 129 -5.80 -14.01 20.90
N PRO A 130 -5.44 -13.40 19.75
CA PRO A 130 -4.05 -13.07 19.46
C PRO A 130 -3.45 -12.05 20.43
N ARG A 131 -4.29 -11.20 21.02
CA ARG A 131 -3.84 -10.15 21.92
C ARG A 131 -3.41 -10.75 23.25
N ALA A 132 -4.20 -11.69 23.78
CA ALA A 132 -3.86 -12.42 24.99
C ALA A 132 -2.61 -13.30 24.82
N GLU A 133 -2.47 -13.98 23.68
CA GLU A 133 -1.27 -14.76 23.36
C GLU A 133 -0.02 -13.88 23.37
N LEU A 134 -0.07 -12.71 22.70
CA LEU A 134 1.03 -11.75 22.72
C LEU A 134 1.34 -11.27 24.16
N MET A 135 0.33 -11.02 24.98
CA MET A 135 0.51 -10.60 26.37
C MET A 135 1.13 -11.67 27.26
N CYS A 136 0.95 -12.95 26.92
CA CYS A 136 1.61 -14.07 27.61
C CYS A 136 3.13 -14.02 27.37
N HIS A 137 3.57 -13.69 26.15
CA HIS A 137 4.98 -13.54 25.81
C HIS A 137 5.57 -12.20 26.25
N VAL A 138 4.78 -11.13 26.19
CA VAL A 138 5.22 -9.75 26.50
C VAL A 138 4.13 -9.06 27.33
N PRO A 139 4.22 -9.11 28.67
CA PRO A 139 3.34 -8.37 29.55
C PRO A 139 3.34 -6.87 29.25
N ILE A 140 2.21 -6.21 29.51
CA ILE A 140 1.97 -4.81 29.11
C ILE A 140 3.06 -3.84 29.59
N GLU A 141 3.61 -4.06 30.78
CA GLU A 141 4.63 -3.19 31.38
C GLU A 141 5.95 -3.23 30.61
N TYR A 142 6.35 -4.43 30.17
CA TYR A 142 7.51 -4.61 29.30
C TYR A 142 7.21 -4.14 27.88
N GLY A 143 5.97 -4.36 27.40
CA GLY A 143 5.51 -3.88 26.10
C GLY A 143 5.63 -2.36 25.92
N GLN A 144 5.26 -1.57 26.93
CA GLN A 144 5.42 -0.11 26.90
C GLN A 144 6.90 0.32 26.73
N ARG A 145 7.83 -0.40 27.38
CA ARG A 145 9.26 -0.11 27.31
C ARG A 145 9.89 -0.60 26.00
N LEU A 146 9.50 -1.77 25.51
CA LEU A 146 9.88 -2.24 24.18
C LEU A 146 9.42 -1.29 23.08
N PHE A 147 8.20 -0.74 23.19
CA PHE A 147 7.74 0.29 22.26
C PHE A 147 8.64 1.53 22.29
N ARG A 148 9.06 1.97 23.49
CA ARG A 148 10.02 3.07 23.62
C ARG A 148 11.35 2.72 22.93
N LEU A 149 11.90 1.53 23.15
CA LEU A 149 13.13 1.09 22.47
C LEU A 149 12.97 1.05 20.95
N PHE A 150 11.82 0.60 20.44
CA PHE A 150 11.52 0.66 19.01
C PHE A 150 11.61 2.09 18.47
N MET A 151 11.04 3.07 19.19
CA MET A 151 11.11 4.49 18.80
C MET A 151 12.53 5.06 18.81
N VAL A 152 13.42 4.52 19.64
CA VAL A 152 14.80 4.98 19.78
C VAL A 152 15.71 4.33 18.73
N HIS A 153 15.60 3.02 18.52
CA HIS A 153 16.58 2.26 17.73
C HIS A 153 16.11 1.93 16.32
N VAL A 154 14.82 1.63 16.13
CA VAL A 154 14.28 1.14 14.86
C VAL A 154 13.63 2.27 14.06
N PHE A 155 12.84 3.13 14.70
CA PHE A 155 12.12 4.20 14.02
C PHE A 155 13.02 5.19 13.25
N PRO A 156 14.22 5.59 13.73
CA PRO A 156 15.06 6.53 12.98
C PRO A 156 15.59 5.96 11.64
N THR A 157 15.76 4.64 11.56
CA THR A 157 16.22 3.96 10.34
C THR A 157 15.07 3.48 9.47
N LEU A 158 13.97 3.05 10.08
CA LEU A 158 12.77 2.52 9.43
C LEU A 158 11.50 3.22 9.97
N PRO A 159 11.21 4.46 9.53
CA PRO A 159 10.13 5.30 10.05
C PRO A 159 8.76 4.89 9.49
N VAL A 160 8.37 3.63 9.66
CA VAL A 160 7.11 3.07 9.15
C VAL A 160 5.90 3.42 10.01
N LEU A 161 6.07 4.05 11.17
CA LEU A 161 4.94 4.46 12.04
C LEU A 161 4.59 5.95 11.89
N SER A 162 3.36 6.31 12.24
CA SER A 162 2.93 7.71 12.32
C SER A 162 2.80 8.14 13.78
N ARG A 163 3.75 8.95 14.27
CA ARG A 163 3.72 9.48 15.64
C ARG A 163 2.50 10.37 15.88
N THR A 164 2.14 11.18 14.89
CA THR A 164 0.97 12.06 14.96
C THR A 164 -0.33 11.28 15.04
N ASP A 165 -0.45 10.18 14.30
CA ASP A 165 -1.66 9.35 14.30
C ASP A 165 -1.84 8.56 15.60
N LEU A 166 -0.73 8.03 16.12
CA LEU A 166 -0.70 7.30 17.39
C LEU A 166 -0.81 8.21 18.62
N GLY A 167 -0.73 9.54 18.44
CA GLY A 167 -0.76 10.49 19.55
C GLY A 167 0.44 10.35 20.50
N LEU A 168 1.60 9.98 19.97
CA LEU A 168 2.80 9.79 20.79
C LEU A 168 3.32 11.14 21.30
N GLY A 169 3.73 11.15 22.57
CA GLY A 169 4.32 12.30 23.25
C GLY A 169 5.70 12.69 22.71
N PRO A 170 6.46 13.51 23.46
CA PRO A 170 7.82 13.90 23.09
C PRO A 170 8.75 12.70 22.86
N GLU A 171 9.87 12.93 22.18
CA GLU A 171 10.85 11.87 21.91
C GLU A 171 11.28 11.18 23.22
N ASN A 172 11.43 9.85 23.16
CA ASN A 172 11.85 8.99 24.27
C ASN A 172 10.87 8.83 25.44
N SER A 173 9.61 9.28 25.34
CA SER A 173 8.57 8.99 26.32
C SER A 173 8.08 7.54 26.25
N ILE A 174 7.81 6.92 27.41
CA ILE A 174 7.09 5.64 27.47
C ILE A 174 5.63 5.88 27.07
N PRO A 175 5.08 5.22 26.04
CA PRO A 175 3.69 5.41 25.65
C PRO A 175 2.71 4.89 26.71
N GLU A 176 1.56 5.54 26.82
CA GLU A 176 0.49 5.10 27.72
C GLU A 176 -0.14 3.78 27.25
N ARG A 177 -0.67 2.99 28.20
CA ARG A 177 -1.37 1.72 27.92
C ARG A 177 -2.54 1.92 26.94
N SER A 178 -3.27 3.02 27.10
CA SER A 178 -4.39 3.45 26.25
C SER A 178 -4.01 3.61 24.77
N ILE A 179 -2.75 3.95 24.48
CA ILE A 179 -2.23 4.07 23.11
C ILE A 179 -1.98 2.67 22.55
N LEU A 180 -1.31 1.80 23.32
CA LEU A 180 -1.01 0.42 22.92
C LEU A 180 -2.28 -0.38 22.64
N ASP A 181 -3.35 -0.15 23.39
CA ASP A 181 -4.63 -0.84 23.22
C ASP A 181 -5.35 -0.50 21.91
N LYS A 182 -5.03 0.66 21.31
CA LYS A 182 -5.55 1.06 19.99
C LYS A 182 -4.76 0.48 18.82
N ILE A 183 -3.57 -0.05 19.08
CA ILE A 183 -2.69 -0.57 18.02
C ILE A 183 -3.11 -2.01 17.71
N PRO A 184 -3.35 -2.36 16.43
CA PRO A 184 -3.67 -3.73 16.04
C PRO A 184 -2.58 -4.72 16.48
N THR A 185 -3.00 -5.92 16.88
CA THR A 185 -2.10 -6.91 17.49
C THR A 185 -0.91 -7.28 16.61
N HIS A 186 -1.10 -7.44 15.30
CA HIS A 186 -0.03 -7.78 14.36
C HIS A 186 1.06 -6.71 14.31
N LEU A 187 0.67 -5.43 14.34
CA LEU A 187 1.60 -4.32 14.33
C LEU A 187 2.33 -4.21 15.66
N LEU A 188 1.60 -4.38 16.76
CA LEU A 188 2.20 -4.30 18.09
C LEU A 188 3.17 -5.46 18.35
N ALA A 189 2.83 -6.67 17.93
CA ALA A 189 3.74 -7.82 17.97
C ALA A 189 5.00 -7.58 17.13
N ALA A 190 4.87 -7.01 15.92
CA ALA A 190 6.00 -6.68 15.06
C ALA A 190 6.91 -5.61 15.69
N ILE A 191 6.33 -4.62 16.36
CA ILE A 191 7.07 -3.60 17.13
C ILE A 191 7.86 -4.25 18.26
N TYR A 192 7.23 -5.14 19.03
CA TYR A 192 7.91 -5.85 20.13
C TYR A 192 9.04 -6.75 19.63
N GLY A 193 8.77 -7.56 18.58
CA GLY A 193 9.78 -8.42 17.97
C GLY A 193 10.98 -7.64 17.45
N SER A 194 10.75 -6.48 16.82
CA SER A 194 11.82 -5.61 16.31
C SER A 194 12.62 -4.92 17.41
N ALA A 195 11.99 -4.65 18.57
CA ALA A 195 12.64 -3.99 19.70
C ALA A 195 13.39 -4.96 20.63
N LEU A 196 12.99 -6.23 20.63
CA LEU A 196 13.51 -7.24 21.55
C LEU A 196 15.04 -7.38 21.53
N PRO A 197 15.74 -7.29 20.39
CA PRO A 197 17.20 -7.30 20.36
C PRO A 197 17.88 -6.19 21.17
N PHE A 198 17.20 -5.07 21.38
CA PHE A 198 17.69 -3.90 22.13
C PHE A 198 17.31 -3.95 23.63
N ALA A 199 16.57 -4.98 24.06
CA ALA A 199 16.10 -5.10 25.44
C ALA A 199 17.24 -5.18 26.48
N SER A 200 18.45 -5.56 26.06
CA SER A 200 19.63 -5.59 26.93
C SER A 200 20.15 -4.20 27.34
N GLU A 201 19.72 -3.13 26.67
CA GLU A 201 20.15 -1.76 26.98
C GLU A 201 19.42 -1.17 28.20
N GLU A 202 18.33 -1.80 28.65
CA GLU A 202 17.54 -1.34 29.79
C GLU A 202 17.52 -2.40 30.90
N ASP A 203 18.11 -2.10 32.06
CA ASP A 203 18.31 -3.06 33.17
C ASP A 203 17.05 -3.85 33.58
N HIS A 204 15.89 -3.19 33.56
CA HIS A 204 14.63 -3.83 33.90
C HIS A 204 14.13 -4.81 32.83
N LEU A 205 14.36 -4.51 31.54
CA LEU A 205 14.03 -5.42 30.45
C LEU A 205 15.05 -6.55 30.35
N PHE A 206 16.33 -6.26 30.63
CA PHE A 206 17.38 -7.26 30.68
C PHE A 206 17.06 -8.37 31.68
N THR A 207 16.58 -8.00 32.87
CA THR A 207 16.12 -8.96 33.89
C THR A 207 15.01 -9.86 33.35
N PHE A 208 13.99 -9.28 32.72
CA PHE A 208 12.89 -10.04 32.10
C PHE A 208 13.38 -11.00 31.00
N VAL A 209 14.22 -10.52 30.09
CA VAL A 209 14.76 -11.34 28.98
C VAL A 209 15.62 -12.50 29.51
N LEU A 210 16.35 -12.29 30.61
CA LEU A 210 17.17 -13.34 31.21
C LEU A 210 16.34 -14.43 31.90
N PHE A 211 15.26 -14.08 32.59
CA PHE A 211 14.48 -15.03 33.40
C PHE A 211 13.30 -15.64 32.66
N GLU A 212 12.56 -14.85 31.89
CA GLU A 212 11.35 -15.31 31.20
C GLU A 212 11.66 -15.77 29.76
N LYS A 213 12.77 -15.28 29.18
CA LYS A 213 13.25 -15.59 27.82
C LYS A 213 12.09 -15.63 26.80
N PRO A 214 11.50 -14.47 26.45
CA PRO A 214 10.45 -14.42 25.44
C PRO A 214 10.97 -15.03 24.13
N SER A 215 10.21 -15.99 23.57
CA SER A 215 10.57 -16.60 22.30
C SER A 215 10.30 -15.61 21.17
N GLU A 216 11.37 -15.02 20.64
CA GLU A 216 11.31 -14.13 19.48
C GLU A 216 10.58 -14.81 18.30
N SER A 217 10.82 -16.11 18.12
CA SER A 217 10.18 -16.93 17.09
C SER A 217 8.67 -17.01 17.25
N GLU A 218 8.14 -17.13 18.47
CA GLU A 218 6.69 -17.20 18.72
C GLU A 218 6.03 -15.85 18.44
N ILE A 219 6.66 -14.74 18.86
CA ILE A 219 6.17 -13.38 18.56
C ILE A 219 6.08 -13.16 17.05
N TRP A 220 7.12 -13.54 16.28
CA TRP A 220 7.09 -13.42 14.83
C TRP A 220 6.10 -14.38 14.16
N GLN A 221 5.83 -15.55 14.74
CA GLN A 221 4.77 -16.44 14.25
C GLN A 221 3.38 -15.78 14.40
N ILE A 222 3.11 -15.11 15.52
CA ILE A 222 1.87 -14.34 15.72
C ILE A 222 1.74 -13.28 14.62
N VAL A 223 2.81 -12.52 14.37
CA VAL A 223 2.84 -11.48 13.32
C VAL A 223 2.50 -12.08 11.95
N TYR A 224 3.17 -13.16 11.55
CA TYR A 224 2.94 -13.77 10.23
C TYR A 224 1.52 -14.30 10.07
N LYS A 225 1.00 -15.04 11.06
CA LYS A 225 -0.37 -15.59 11.03
C LYS A 225 -1.41 -14.49 10.84
N LEU A 226 -1.28 -13.40 11.61
CA LEU A 226 -2.22 -12.28 11.53
C LEU A 226 -2.08 -11.48 10.23
N ILE A 227 -0.88 -11.31 9.69
CA ILE A 227 -0.72 -10.70 8.36
C ILE A 227 -1.46 -11.52 7.32
N MET A 228 -1.27 -12.85 7.31
CA MET A 228 -1.93 -13.76 6.36
C MET A 228 -3.45 -13.77 6.50
N GLU A 229 -3.99 -13.60 7.72
CA GLU A 229 -5.43 -13.46 7.94
C GLU A 229 -5.98 -12.11 7.45
N GLU A 230 -5.23 -11.03 7.62
CA GLU A 230 -5.67 -9.66 7.28
C GLU A 230 -5.48 -9.27 5.81
N ILE A 231 -4.83 -10.10 4.97
CA ILE A 231 -4.61 -9.79 3.54
C ILE A 231 -5.90 -9.58 2.74
N TYR A 232 -7.04 -10.11 3.22
CA TYR A 232 -8.34 -9.95 2.58
C TYR A 232 -8.95 -8.56 2.80
N THR A 233 -8.56 -7.88 3.88
CA THR A 233 -9.02 -6.54 4.24
C THR A 233 -7.82 -5.70 4.70
N PRO A 234 -6.81 -5.52 3.85
CA PRO A 234 -5.54 -4.98 4.27
C PRO A 234 -5.68 -3.52 4.70
N ARG A 235 -4.90 -3.13 5.70
CA ARG A 235 -4.75 -1.75 6.17
C ARG A 235 -3.29 -1.33 6.17
N LEU A 236 -3.02 -0.05 6.38
CA LEU A 236 -1.66 0.46 6.51
C LEU A 236 -0.92 -0.25 7.67
N SER A 237 -1.63 -0.66 8.72
CA SER A 237 -1.09 -1.43 9.84
C SER A 237 -0.57 -2.81 9.46
N VAL A 238 -1.21 -3.47 8.47
CA VAL A 238 -0.75 -4.77 7.93
C VAL A 238 0.52 -4.55 7.13
N MET A 239 0.55 -3.50 6.29
CA MET A 239 1.74 -3.11 5.54
C MET A 239 2.93 -2.80 6.47
N GLN A 240 2.70 -2.05 7.54
CA GLN A 240 3.70 -1.74 8.57
C GLN A 240 4.27 -3.01 9.20
N ALA A 241 3.40 -3.93 9.64
CA ALA A 241 3.81 -5.19 10.22
C ALA A 241 4.58 -6.07 9.22
N ALA A 242 4.16 -6.11 7.96
CA ALA A 242 4.81 -6.89 6.91
C ALA A 242 6.21 -6.37 6.57
N ILE A 243 6.40 -5.05 6.48
CA ILE A 243 7.72 -4.44 6.31
C ILE A 243 8.63 -4.77 7.51
N LEU A 244 8.12 -4.64 8.73
CA LEU A 244 8.88 -5.00 9.93
C LEU A 244 9.25 -6.49 9.95
N TYR A 245 8.34 -7.35 9.48
CA TYR A 245 8.57 -8.78 9.37
C TYR A 245 9.66 -9.14 8.36
N LEU A 246 9.80 -8.39 7.25
CA LEU A 246 10.92 -8.54 6.32
C LEU A 246 12.28 -8.25 6.99
N HIS A 247 12.30 -7.35 7.98
CA HIS A 247 13.51 -6.96 8.71
C HIS A 247 13.78 -7.81 9.96
N LYS A 248 13.00 -8.90 10.19
CA LYS A 248 13.19 -9.74 11.37
C LYS A 248 14.58 -10.39 11.36
N THR A 249 15.24 -10.43 12.52
CA THR A 249 16.53 -11.12 12.63
C THR A 249 16.28 -12.62 12.84
N GLN A 250 16.70 -13.47 11.90
CA GLN A 250 16.62 -14.92 12.12
C GLN A 250 17.79 -15.38 12.98
N LYS A 251 17.64 -15.32 14.31
CA LYS A 251 18.56 -15.99 15.25
C LYS A 251 18.15 -17.45 15.41
N ASP A 252 18.40 -18.27 14.39
CA ASP A 252 18.50 -19.71 14.63
C ASP A 252 19.97 -20.03 14.83
N ASP A 253 20.33 -20.59 15.99
CA ASP A 253 21.69 -21.02 16.33
C ASP A 253 22.26 -22.05 15.34
N GLN A 254 21.40 -22.63 14.48
CA GLN A 254 21.75 -23.59 13.42
C GLN A 254 21.68 -22.99 11.99
N SER A 255 21.21 -21.75 11.82
CA SER A 255 20.89 -21.18 10.50
C SER A 255 22.00 -20.34 9.87
N TYR A 256 23.07 -20.00 10.61
CA TYR A 256 24.24 -19.28 10.05
C TYR A 256 24.94 -20.00 8.89
N ALA A 257 24.62 -21.28 8.65
CA ALA A 257 25.22 -22.13 7.61
C ALA A 257 24.22 -22.62 6.54
N VAL A 258 22.97 -22.17 6.55
CA VAL A 258 21.95 -22.62 5.57
C VAL A 258 21.67 -21.49 4.59
N ALA A 259 21.63 -21.80 3.29
CA ALA A 259 21.26 -20.86 2.25
C ALA A 259 19.89 -20.23 2.53
N ASP A 260 19.74 -18.95 2.18
CA ASP A 260 18.47 -18.22 2.35
C ASP A 260 17.30 -19.01 1.77
N THR A 261 16.26 -19.18 2.58
CA THR A 261 15.05 -19.86 2.13
C THR A 261 14.35 -19.00 1.05
N PRO A 262 13.66 -19.62 0.06
CA PRO A 262 12.92 -18.86 -0.95
C PRO A 262 11.75 -18.06 -0.36
N PHE A 263 11.44 -18.26 0.93
CA PHE A 263 10.34 -17.61 1.62
C PHE A 263 10.48 -16.09 1.63
N THR A 264 11.65 -15.51 1.92
CA THR A 264 11.80 -14.04 2.03
C THR A 264 11.44 -13.35 0.72
N TRP A 265 11.89 -13.90 -0.41
CA TRP A 265 11.56 -13.35 -1.73
C TRP A 265 10.08 -13.54 -2.10
N SER A 266 9.50 -14.72 -1.81
CA SER A 266 8.07 -14.96 -2.03
C SER A 266 7.20 -14.04 -1.17
N PHE A 267 7.58 -13.82 0.09
CA PHE A 267 6.90 -12.93 1.01
C PHE A 267 7.01 -11.48 0.55
N MET A 268 8.18 -11.04 0.05
CA MET A 268 8.34 -9.73 -0.61
C MET A 268 7.29 -9.51 -1.71
N GLY A 269 7.10 -10.50 -2.60
CA GLY A 269 6.05 -10.43 -3.63
C GLY A 269 4.64 -10.25 -3.06
N CYS A 270 4.34 -10.88 -1.92
CA CYS A 270 3.07 -10.66 -1.19
C CYS A 270 2.96 -9.21 -0.67
N VAL A 271 4.02 -8.67 -0.07
CA VAL A 271 4.05 -7.28 0.43
C VAL A 271 3.89 -6.26 -0.70
N VAL A 272 4.48 -6.52 -1.87
CA VAL A 272 4.27 -5.71 -3.08
C VAL A 272 2.80 -5.73 -3.52
N GLY A 273 2.15 -6.90 -3.51
CA GLY A 273 0.72 -7.03 -3.80
C GLY A 273 -0.18 -6.26 -2.82
N LEU A 274 0.17 -6.27 -1.52
CA LEU A 274 -0.52 -5.48 -0.49
C LEU A 274 -0.37 -3.98 -0.75
N ALA A 275 0.85 -3.51 -1.06
CA ALA A 275 1.11 -2.11 -1.38
C ALA A 275 0.27 -1.63 -2.58
N HIS A 276 0.20 -2.44 -3.63
CA HIS A 276 -0.62 -2.13 -4.82
C HIS A 276 -2.12 -2.10 -4.51
N SER A 277 -2.60 -3.03 -3.68
CA SER A 277 -4.00 -3.08 -3.25
C SER A 277 -4.38 -1.84 -2.43
N LEU A 278 -3.46 -1.35 -1.58
CA LEU A 278 -3.64 -0.15 -0.77
C LEU A 278 -3.42 1.16 -1.55
N GLY A 279 -2.92 1.08 -2.78
CA GLY A 279 -2.62 2.22 -3.64
C GLY A 279 -1.42 3.05 -3.19
N LEU A 280 -0.39 2.41 -2.62
CA LEU A 280 0.81 3.10 -2.12
C LEU A 280 1.74 3.61 -3.24
N GLN A 281 1.64 3.00 -4.43
CA GLN A 281 2.36 3.39 -5.64
C GLN A 281 1.91 4.72 -6.25
N LEU A 282 0.82 5.29 -5.73
CA LEU A 282 0.24 6.53 -6.24
C LEU A 282 0.66 7.72 -5.37
N GLU A 283 0.99 8.83 -6.03
CA GLU A 283 1.31 10.09 -5.35
C GLU A 283 0.07 10.65 -4.64
N CYS A 284 0.16 10.79 -3.32
CA CYS A 284 -0.96 11.17 -2.47
C CYS A 284 -1.05 12.66 -2.17
N GLY A 285 -0.11 13.49 -2.66
CA GLY A 285 -0.08 14.94 -2.42
C GLY A 285 -1.41 15.65 -2.73
N MET A 286 -2.03 15.32 -3.86
CA MET A 286 -3.32 15.87 -4.28
C MET A 286 -4.55 15.13 -3.72
N MET A 287 -4.35 14.05 -2.96
CA MET A 287 -5.48 13.28 -2.46
C MET A 287 -6.20 13.98 -1.29
N GLY A 288 -7.52 13.80 -1.15
CA GLY A 288 -8.34 14.22 -0.01
C GLY A 288 -8.11 13.37 1.25
N LEU A 289 -6.84 13.12 1.60
CA LEU A 289 -6.40 12.38 2.77
C LEU A 289 -5.80 13.32 3.83
N PRO A 290 -5.85 12.97 5.12
CA PRO A 290 -5.17 13.76 6.15
C PRO A 290 -3.64 13.69 5.98
N ALA A 291 -2.95 14.75 6.40
CA ALA A 291 -1.50 14.88 6.20
C ALA A 291 -0.69 13.72 6.80
N TRP A 292 -1.06 13.23 7.99
CA TRP A 292 -0.36 12.11 8.62
C TRP A 292 -0.42 10.83 7.76
N GLU A 293 -1.55 10.58 7.09
CA GLU A 293 -1.75 9.38 6.28
C GLU A 293 -0.98 9.48 4.97
N LYS A 294 -0.98 10.65 4.32
CA LYS A 294 -0.16 10.91 3.13
C LYS A 294 1.32 10.63 3.39
N ARG A 295 1.86 11.22 4.45
CA ARG A 295 3.27 11.03 4.84
C ARG A 295 3.56 9.56 5.14
N LEU A 296 2.66 8.89 5.85
CA LEU A 296 2.82 7.47 6.14
C LEU A 296 2.83 6.61 4.87
N ARG A 297 1.89 6.82 3.95
CA ARG A 297 1.83 6.10 2.65
C ARG A 297 3.13 6.25 1.86
N ARG A 298 3.67 7.48 1.77
CA ARG A 298 4.96 7.74 1.10
C ARG A 298 6.12 7.03 1.79
N ARG A 299 6.22 7.09 3.12
CA ARG A 299 7.27 6.36 3.86
C ARG A 299 7.16 4.84 3.70
N LEU A 300 5.95 4.29 3.68
CA LEU A 300 5.73 2.84 3.47
C LEU A 300 6.12 2.42 2.04
N TRP A 301 5.76 3.22 1.03
CA TRP A 301 6.18 2.96 -0.35
C TRP A 301 7.70 2.92 -0.49
N TRP A 302 8.37 3.96 0.00
CA TRP A 302 9.83 4.04 -0.07
C TRP A 302 10.53 2.95 0.76
N ALA A 303 9.97 2.55 1.90
CA ALA A 303 10.49 1.43 2.69
C ALA A 303 10.43 0.11 1.91
N LEU A 304 9.30 -0.15 1.24
CA LEU A 304 9.16 -1.32 0.38
C LEU A 304 10.11 -1.26 -0.83
N TYR A 305 10.22 -0.11 -1.48
CA TYR A 305 11.09 0.07 -2.64
C TYR A 305 12.57 -0.15 -2.29
N ILE A 306 13.04 0.40 -1.16
CA ILE A 306 14.39 0.13 -0.65
C ILE A 306 14.60 -1.38 -0.50
N GLU A 307 13.70 -2.05 0.21
CA GLU A 307 13.83 -3.48 0.46
C GLU A 307 13.82 -4.31 -0.83
N ASP A 308 12.94 -4.03 -1.79
CA ASP A 308 12.91 -4.71 -3.10
C ASP A 308 14.24 -4.58 -3.87
N LYS A 309 14.83 -3.36 -3.91
CA LYS A 309 16.09 -3.14 -4.64
C LYS A 309 17.28 -3.83 -3.97
N PHE A 310 17.43 -3.69 -2.66
CA PHE A 310 18.55 -4.31 -1.98
C PHE A 310 18.42 -5.84 -1.92
N LEU A 311 17.22 -6.37 -1.69
CA LEU A 311 16.99 -7.81 -1.63
C LEU A 311 17.13 -8.48 -3.01
N SER A 312 16.65 -7.84 -4.08
CA SER A 312 16.82 -8.34 -5.44
C SER A 312 18.30 -8.39 -5.85
N LEU A 313 19.09 -7.37 -5.50
CA LEU A 313 20.54 -7.37 -5.71
C LEU A 313 21.25 -8.46 -4.89
N LEU A 314 20.92 -8.57 -3.60
CA LEU A 314 21.53 -9.56 -2.70
C LEU A 314 21.28 -11.00 -3.19
N LEU A 315 20.07 -11.27 -3.67
CA LEU A 315 19.65 -12.60 -4.11
C LEU A 315 19.88 -12.87 -5.61
N GLY A 316 20.38 -11.88 -6.37
CA GLY A 316 20.55 -11.97 -7.82
C GLY A 316 19.23 -12.21 -8.57
N LYS A 317 18.15 -11.56 -8.14
CA LYS A 317 16.80 -11.71 -8.71
C LYS A 317 16.38 -10.42 -9.45
N PRO A 318 15.45 -10.51 -10.42
CA PRO A 318 14.81 -9.33 -10.98
C PRO A 318 13.99 -8.60 -9.89
N PRO A 319 14.03 -7.26 -9.80
CA PRO A 319 13.22 -6.52 -8.84
C PRO A 319 11.72 -6.62 -9.17
N TYR A 320 10.86 -6.61 -8.16
CA TYR A 320 9.41 -6.60 -8.37
C TYR A 320 8.90 -5.25 -8.84
N LEU A 321 9.45 -4.16 -8.29
CA LEU A 321 9.00 -2.81 -8.57
C LEU A 321 9.87 -2.20 -9.66
N ARG A 322 9.26 -1.64 -10.71
CA ARG A 322 9.97 -0.83 -11.71
C ARG A 322 9.59 0.63 -11.62
N SER A 323 10.55 1.52 -11.85
CA SER A 323 10.35 2.98 -11.90
C SER A 323 9.19 3.44 -12.79
N SER A 324 8.81 2.67 -13.82
CA SER A 324 7.70 2.99 -14.73
C SER A 324 6.29 2.68 -14.17
N GLU A 325 6.18 2.02 -13.02
CA GLU A 325 4.91 1.46 -12.51
C GLU A 325 4.29 2.27 -11.35
N TRP A 326 4.94 3.36 -10.93
CA TRP A 326 4.54 4.19 -9.80
C TRP A 326 4.86 5.67 -10.04
N ASP A 327 4.23 6.59 -9.30
CA ASP A 327 4.42 8.04 -9.47
C ASP A 327 4.70 8.83 -8.18
N VAL A 328 4.97 8.13 -7.08
CA VAL A 328 5.34 8.69 -5.77
C VAL A 328 6.55 9.63 -5.88
N LEU A 329 6.49 10.81 -5.25
CA LEU A 329 7.58 11.77 -5.27
C LEU A 329 8.69 11.41 -4.27
N GLU A 330 9.90 11.93 -4.52
CA GLU A 330 11.03 11.84 -3.59
C GLU A 330 10.68 12.38 -2.19
N LEU A 331 11.14 11.67 -1.16
CA LEU A 331 10.90 12.03 0.24
C LEU A 331 11.45 13.43 0.57
N SER A 332 10.61 14.26 1.20
CA SER A 332 10.97 15.58 1.71
C SER A 332 10.97 15.60 3.24
N ASP A 333 11.47 16.68 3.84
CA ASP A 333 11.49 16.82 5.31
C ASP A 333 10.06 16.84 5.90
N ASP A 334 9.08 17.31 5.11
CA ASP A 334 7.67 17.30 5.49
C ASP A 334 7.16 15.89 5.79
N ASP A 335 7.71 14.85 5.15
CA ASP A 335 7.33 13.46 5.37
C ASP A 335 7.71 12.95 6.76
N PHE A 336 8.58 13.63 7.49
CA PHE A 336 9.08 13.18 8.79
C PHE A 336 8.66 14.07 9.95
N VAL A 337 7.75 15.01 9.72
CA VAL A 337 7.24 15.92 10.75
C VAL A 337 6.54 15.13 11.86
N ILE A 338 7.09 15.22 13.07
CA ILE A 338 6.63 14.51 14.28
C ILE A 338 5.54 15.29 15.04
N THR A 339 5.56 16.63 14.98
CA THR A 339 4.68 17.52 15.76
C THR A 339 4.17 18.68 14.88
N PRO A 340 2.92 19.16 15.05
CA PRO A 340 2.39 20.27 14.26
C PRO A 340 3.11 21.63 14.43
N GLN A 341 4.03 21.76 15.39
CA GLN A 341 4.87 22.95 15.59
C GLN A 341 6.30 22.55 15.98
N PRO A 342 7.32 22.85 15.18
CA PRO A 342 8.70 22.81 15.64
C PRO A 342 9.01 24.15 16.34
N LEU A 343 9.16 24.14 17.68
CA LEU A 343 9.68 25.29 18.42
C LEU A 343 11.22 25.41 18.30
N VAL A 344 11.88 24.38 17.78
CA VAL A 344 13.34 24.34 17.60
C VAL A 344 13.65 23.55 16.32
N PRO A 345 14.60 23.98 15.48
CA PRO A 345 15.14 23.13 14.43
C PRO A 345 15.82 21.94 15.12
N VAL A 346 15.17 20.78 15.12
CA VAL A 346 15.80 19.55 15.58
C VAL A 346 17.02 19.32 14.69
N ALA A 347 18.17 19.09 15.31
CA ALA A 347 19.44 18.96 14.62
C ALA A 347 19.31 17.99 13.44
N ASP A 348 19.76 18.49 12.30
CA ASP A 348 19.70 17.93 10.94
C ASP A 348 20.57 16.66 10.83
N LEU A 349 20.18 15.58 11.51
CA LEU A 349 20.57 14.23 11.14
C LEU A 349 19.76 13.91 9.89
N LYS A 350 20.38 14.14 8.72
CA LYS A 350 19.92 13.60 7.44
C LYS A 350 19.42 12.18 7.68
N LEU A 351 18.10 12.00 7.64
CA LEU A 351 17.46 10.74 8.02
C LEU A 351 18.10 9.61 7.20
N PRO A 352 18.76 8.62 7.83
CA PRO A 352 19.41 7.51 7.13
C PRO A 352 18.47 6.87 6.10
N PHE A 353 17.18 6.83 6.42
CA PHE A 353 16.12 6.37 5.53
C PHE A 353 16.04 7.10 4.18
N ARG A 354 16.16 8.44 4.16
CA ARG A 354 16.13 9.22 2.91
C ARG A 354 17.37 8.96 2.06
N ASP A 355 18.52 8.83 2.68
CA ASP A 355 19.76 8.51 1.96
C ASP A 355 19.72 7.07 1.43
N MET A 356 19.13 6.12 2.17
CA MET A 356 18.84 4.77 1.67
C MET A 356 17.86 4.77 0.49
N ALA A 357 16.83 5.61 0.51
CA ALA A 357 15.91 5.78 -0.62
C ALA A 357 16.66 6.24 -1.89
N ARG A 358 17.55 7.23 -1.76
CA ARG A 358 18.40 7.70 -2.87
C ARG A 358 19.35 6.62 -3.38
N LEU A 359 19.94 5.86 -2.45
CA LEU A 359 20.79 4.72 -2.82
C LEU A 359 20.01 3.62 -3.54
N ALA A 360 18.75 3.37 -3.18
CA ALA A 360 17.91 2.40 -3.87
C ALA A 360 17.61 2.79 -5.33
N VAL A 361 17.43 4.09 -5.62
CA VAL A 361 17.29 4.59 -7.00
C VAL A 361 18.57 4.37 -7.81
N ILE A 362 19.73 4.60 -7.19
CA ILE A 362 21.02 4.31 -7.83
C ILE A 362 21.18 2.80 -8.05
N ALA A 363 20.78 1.98 -7.07
CA ALA A 363 20.83 0.53 -7.14
C ALA A 363 19.99 -0.01 -8.32
N GLU A 364 18.79 0.52 -8.54
CA GLU A 364 17.97 0.20 -9.72
C GLU A 364 18.71 0.55 -11.02
N ALA A 365 19.27 1.76 -11.13
CA ALA A 365 19.98 2.20 -12.33
C ALA A 365 21.26 1.38 -12.63
N VAL A 366 21.86 0.76 -11.60
CA VAL A 366 22.96 -0.20 -11.77
C VAL A 366 22.42 -1.55 -12.23
N GLN A 367 21.35 -2.04 -11.60
CA GLN A 367 20.73 -3.34 -11.92
C GLN A 367 20.19 -3.39 -13.35
N GLU A 368 19.65 -2.28 -13.88
CA GLU A 368 19.19 -2.18 -15.28
C GLU A 368 20.32 -2.29 -16.31
N LYS A 369 21.59 -2.12 -15.89
CA LYS A 369 22.76 -2.19 -16.77
C LYS A 369 23.51 -3.52 -16.71
N LEU A 370 23.19 -4.37 -15.73
CA LEU A 370 23.73 -5.73 -15.60
C LEU A 370 22.99 -6.66 -16.57
#